data_AF-A0A8J2IT29-F1
#
_entry.id   AF-A0A8J2IT29-F1
#
_cell.length_a   1.000
_cell.length_b   1.000
_cell.length_c   1.000
_cell.angle_alpha   90.00
_cell.angle_beta   90.00
_cell.angle_gamma   90.00
#
_symmetry.space_group_name_H-M   'P 1'
#
loop_
_entity.id
_entity.type
_entity.pdbx_description
1 polymer ?
#
loop_
_entity_poly.entity_id
_entity_poly.type
_entity_poly.pdbx_seq_one_letter_code
_entity_poly.pdbx_strand_id
1 'polypeptide(L)'
;MSSMRNAVARRPHRERAQPLERKRLGLLEKHKDYTLRAQDFNKKKKTLKNLQSKADERNEDEFYFGMMSRKGPGSKLKDGKKWQGTVAGDRGNKSLDVDTVRLLKTQDLGYVRTMRQVVSKEVAQLEEQVVLTRGFDKLDEDEEEEEDDGSDSEFDFATAPSRPKAPRKIVFMDDEQEREEILGDRLDMDDEDDEKKEGGKDEEERAKSLRRLRSQLENARKKLKVLTDAEHELEIQRAKMAKTKTSGGTTRKGKKIMIRTRKR
;
A
#
# COMPACT_ATOMS: atom_id res chain seq x y z
N MET A 1 -63.32 -26.48 18.86
CA MET A 1 -62.53 -27.41 18.02
C MET A 1 -63.03 -27.34 16.58
N SER A 2 -62.14 -27.27 15.59
CA SER A 2 -62.51 -27.17 14.18
C SER A 2 -62.30 -28.53 13.51
N SER A 3 -63.34 -29.35 13.46
CA SER A 3 -63.27 -30.77 13.09
C SER A 3 -63.31 -31.07 11.57
N MET A 4 -63.55 -30.09 10.70
CA MET A 4 -63.61 -30.26 9.23
C MET A 4 -62.68 -29.32 8.46
N ARG A 5 -61.52 -28.94 9.02
CA ARG A 5 -60.53 -28.09 8.32
C ARG A 5 -59.63 -28.83 7.32
N ASN A 6 -59.56 -30.15 7.40
CA ASN A 6 -58.70 -30.98 6.54
C ASN A 6 -59.41 -31.54 5.31
N ALA A 7 -60.74 -31.40 5.19
CA ALA A 7 -61.51 -31.90 4.04
C ALA A 7 -61.49 -30.94 2.83
N VAL A 8 -61.25 -29.64 3.07
CA VAL A 8 -61.09 -28.62 2.01
C VAL A 8 -59.91 -27.73 2.40
N ALA A 9 -58.81 -27.82 1.64
CA ALA A 9 -57.65 -26.99 1.86
C ALA A 9 -57.99 -25.51 1.60
N ARG A 10 -57.71 -24.63 2.56
CA ARG A 10 -57.87 -23.18 2.38
C ARG A 10 -56.74 -22.65 1.50
N ARG A 11 -57.10 -21.94 0.42
CA ARG A 11 -56.11 -21.32 -0.47
C ARG A 11 -55.34 -20.20 0.26
N PRO A 12 -54.00 -20.17 0.19
CA PRO A 12 -53.24 -19.05 0.74
C PRO A 12 -53.42 -17.80 -0.14
N HIS A 13 -53.74 -16.66 0.49
CA HIS A 13 -53.76 -15.37 -0.19
C HIS A 13 -52.34 -14.81 -0.29
N ARG A 14 -51.87 -14.55 -1.51
CA ARG A 14 -50.54 -13.97 -1.78
C ARG A 14 -50.59 -12.45 -1.68
N GLU A 15 -49.50 -11.87 -1.18
CA GLU A 15 -49.33 -10.42 -1.08
C GLU A 15 -48.89 -9.83 -2.44
N ARG A 16 -49.37 -8.62 -2.77
CA ARG A 16 -49.01 -7.94 -4.02
C ARG A 16 -47.70 -7.16 -3.88
N ALA A 17 -46.88 -7.17 -4.93
CA ALA A 17 -45.69 -6.36 -5.05
C ALA A 17 -46.00 -4.86 -5.26
N GLN A 18 -44.96 -4.01 -5.15
CA GLN A 18 -45.02 -2.59 -5.52
C GLN A 18 -45.20 -2.44 -7.05
N PRO A 19 -46.04 -1.50 -7.54
CA PRO A 19 -46.16 -1.22 -8.96
C PRO A 19 -44.81 -0.85 -9.59
N LEU A 20 -44.57 -1.30 -10.82
CA LEU A 20 -43.28 -1.15 -11.51
C LEU A 20 -42.85 0.33 -11.61
N GLU A 21 -43.79 1.24 -11.91
CA GLU A 21 -43.55 2.69 -11.99
C GLU A 21 -43.03 3.29 -10.67
N ARG A 22 -43.38 2.69 -9.53
CA ARG A 22 -43.02 3.15 -8.18
C ARG A 22 -41.96 2.27 -7.51
N LYS A 23 -41.36 1.34 -8.25
CA LYS A 23 -40.31 0.45 -7.75
C LYS A 23 -39.09 1.23 -7.23
N ARG A 24 -38.84 2.42 -7.77
CA ARG A 24 -37.85 3.41 -7.29
C ARG A 24 -37.95 3.71 -5.78
N LEU A 25 -39.16 3.69 -5.22
CA LEU A 25 -39.41 4.03 -3.80
C LEU A 25 -39.12 2.88 -2.83
N GLY A 26 -38.70 1.72 -3.35
CA GLY A 26 -38.45 0.52 -2.56
C GLY A 26 -39.70 -0.35 -2.38
N LEU A 27 -39.70 -1.15 -1.31
CA LEU A 27 -40.75 -2.12 -1.01
C LEU A 27 -42.05 -1.41 -0.59
N LEU A 28 -43.20 -1.92 -1.06
CA LEU A 28 -44.51 -1.49 -0.59
C LEU A 28 -44.79 -2.10 0.79
N GLU A 29 -44.60 -1.30 1.83
CA GLU A 29 -44.87 -1.72 3.21
C GLU A 29 -46.31 -2.24 3.38
N LYS A 30 -46.42 -3.37 4.06
CA LYS A 30 -47.70 -3.98 4.45
C LYS A 30 -47.93 -3.82 5.95
N HIS A 31 -49.09 -4.28 6.42
CA HIS A 31 -49.44 -4.18 7.84
C HIS A 31 -48.42 -4.86 8.77
N LYS A 32 -47.80 -5.97 8.33
CA LYS A 32 -46.74 -6.66 9.07
C LYS A 32 -45.51 -5.76 9.24
N ASP A 33 -45.08 -5.11 8.16
CA ASP A 33 -43.93 -4.20 8.17
C ASP A 33 -44.24 -2.93 9.00
N TYR A 34 -45.43 -2.36 8.83
CA TYR A 34 -45.92 -1.24 9.63
C TYR A 34 -45.90 -1.57 11.12
N THR A 35 -46.36 -2.76 11.50
CA THR A 35 -46.38 -3.18 12.90
C THR A 35 -44.97 -3.24 13.48
N LEU A 36 -44.00 -3.79 12.74
CA LEU A 36 -42.59 -3.82 13.17
C LEU A 36 -42.01 -2.40 13.31
N ARG A 37 -42.26 -1.53 12.33
CA ARG A 37 -41.82 -0.13 12.36
C ARG A 37 -42.43 0.64 13.53
N ALA A 38 -43.74 0.47 13.77
CA ALA A 38 -44.45 1.14 14.86
C ALA A 38 -43.95 0.65 16.23
N GLN A 39 -43.67 -0.65 16.37
CA GLN A 39 -43.09 -1.20 17.59
C GLN A 39 -41.69 -0.65 17.86
N ASP A 40 -40.81 -0.59 16.86
CA ASP A 40 -39.46 0.00 17.00
C ASP A 40 -39.52 1.49 17.36
N PHE A 41 -40.38 2.26 16.68
CA PHE A 41 -40.58 3.68 16.98
C PHE A 41 -41.08 3.89 18.41
N ASN A 42 -42.08 3.12 18.84
CA ASN A 42 -42.62 3.21 20.20
C ASN A 42 -41.59 2.78 21.25
N LYS A 43 -40.74 1.79 20.95
CA LYS A 43 -39.61 1.40 21.81
C LYS A 43 -38.62 2.56 21.97
N LYS A 44 -38.18 3.18 20.87
CA LYS A 44 -37.27 4.34 20.89
C LYS A 44 -37.88 5.54 21.62
N LYS A 45 -39.16 5.81 21.39
CA LYS A 45 -39.90 6.87 22.08
C LYS A 45 -39.96 6.63 23.59
N LYS A 46 -40.25 5.40 24.02
CA LYS A 46 -40.27 5.01 25.44
C LYS A 46 -38.88 5.17 26.07
N THR A 47 -37.82 4.73 25.38
CA THR A 47 -36.44 4.89 25.89
C THR A 47 -36.04 6.35 26.03
N LEU A 48 -36.38 7.21 25.06
CA LEU A 48 -36.08 8.64 25.13
C LEU A 48 -36.84 9.32 26.26
N LYS A 49 -38.13 9.00 26.45
CA LYS A 49 -38.93 9.52 27.56
C LYS A 49 -38.31 9.15 28.92
N ASN A 50 -37.88 7.90 29.08
CA ASN A 50 -37.23 7.47 30.32
C ASN A 50 -35.87 8.17 30.55
N LEU A 51 -35.10 8.43 29.50
CA LEU A 51 -33.84 9.19 29.60
C LEU A 51 -34.07 10.66 29.95
N GLN A 52 -35.15 11.26 29.43
CA GLN A 52 -35.55 12.63 29.79
C GLN A 52 -35.91 12.73 31.27
N SER A 53 -36.79 11.85 31.78
CA SER A 53 -37.15 11.84 33.21
C SER A 53 -35.92 11.67 34.11
N LYS A 54 -34.96 10.80 33.74
CA LYS A 54 -33.70 10.67 34.49
C LYS A 54 -32.82 11.91 34.45
N ALA A 55 -32.86 12.68 33.37
CA ALA A 55 -32.10 13.92 33.25
C ALA A 55 -32.76 15.05 34.08
N ASP A 56 -34.09 15.09 34.10
CA ASP A 56 -34.88 16.08 34.86
C ASP A 56 -34.79 15.83 36.37
N GLU A 57 -34.78 14.57 36.80
CA GLU A 57 -34.69 14.14 38.22
C GLU A 57 -33.23 14.06 38.74
N ARG A 58 -32.24 14.57 37.98
CA ARG A 58 -30.82 14.48 38.36
C ARG A 58 -30.50 15.38 39.56
N ASN A 59 -29.84 14.82 40.57
CA ASN A 59 -29.26 15.61 41.67
C ASN A 59 -27.98 16.33 41.21
N GLU A 60 -27.90 17.64 41.42
CA GLU A 60 -26.74 18.46 41.00
C GLU A 60 -25.48 18.15 41.79
N ASP A 61 -25.64 17.71 43.04
CA ASP A 61 -24.55 17.41 43.99
C ASP A 61 -24.22 15.91 44.04
N GLU A 62 -24.69 15.11 43.08
CA GLU A 62 -24.38 13.68 43.06
C GLU A 62 -22.86 13.45 42.94
N PHE A 63 -22.33 12.51 43.74
CA PHE A 63 -20.93 12.11 43.68
C PHE A 63 -20.76 10.60 43.57
N TYR A 64 -19.98 10.17 42.57
CA TYR A 64 -19.58 8.79 42.33
C TYR A 64 -18.07 8.74 42.12
N PHE A 65 -17.39 7.76 42.73
CA PHE A 65 -15.93 7.60 42.62
C PHE A 65 -15.42 7.47 41.18
N GLY A 66 -16.25 6.93 40.27
CA GLY A 66 -15.92 6.82 38.84
C GLY A 66 -15.74 8.16 38.13
N MET A 67 -16.19 9.28 38.72
CA MET A 67 -15.96 10.62 38.16
C MET A 67 -14.50 11.08 38.25
N MET A 68 -13.70 10.48 39.14
CA MET A 68 -12.28 10.81 39.27
C MET A 68 -11.41 10.19 38.17
N SER A 69 -11.82 9.05 37.62
CA SER A 69 -11.07 8.32 36.58
C SER A 69 -11.62 8.51 35.17
N ARG A 70 -12.84 9.07 35.02
CA ARG A 70 -13.50 9.28 33.74
C ARG A 70 -13.65 10.76 33.43
N LYS A 71 -13.38 11.14 32.17
CA LYS A 71 -13.70 12.48 31.68
C LYS A 71 -15.18 12.55 31.36
N GLY A 72 -15.90 13.47 32.00
CA GLY A 72 -17.34 13.67 31.77
C GLY A 72 -17.69 14.12 30.34
N PRO A 73 -18.99 14.22 30.01
CA PRO A 73 -19.43 14.61 28.67
C PRO A 73 -19.14 16.07 28.31
N GLY A 74 -18.76 16.91 29.29
CA GLY A 74 -18.33 18.29 29.05
C GLY A 74 -19.44 19.18 28.48
N SER A 75 -19.07 20.14 27.62
CA SER A 75 -20.01 21.08 27.00
C SER A 75 -19.51 21.53 25.64
N LYS A 76 -20.42 21.88 24.73
CA LYS A 76 -20.08 22.42 23.41
C LYS A 76 -19.16 23.64 23.48
N LEU A 77 -19.25 24.45 24.53
CA LEU A 77 -18.35 25.60 24.74
C LEU A 77 -16.93 25.16 25.12
N LYS A 78 -16.77 24.11 25.93
CA LYS A 78 -15.47 23.62 26.42
C LYS A 78 -14.77 22.72 25.40
N ASP A 79 -15.51 21.81 24.77
CA ASP A 79 -14.97 20.77 23.87
C ASP A 79 -15.07 21.14 22.39
N GLY A 80 -15.78 22.23 22.07
CA GLY A 80 -15.88 22.82 20.74
C GLY A 80 -16.67 21.97 19.74
N LYS A 81 -16.26 22.01 18.47
CA LYS A 81 -16.99 21.42 17.34
C LYS A 81 -17.21 19.89 17.45
N LYS A 82 -16.31 19.18 18.13
CA LYS A 82 -16.35 17.72 18.26
C LYS A 82 -17.15 17.25 19.48
N TRP A 83 -17.82 18.17 20.18
CA TRP A 83 -18.61 17.82 21.35
C TRP A 83 -19.77 16.89 20.98
N GLN A 84 -19.90 15.82 21.75
CA GLN A 84 -21.02 14.88 21.74
C GLN A 84 -21.45 14.63 23.18
N GLY A 85 -22.74 14.39 23.40
CA GLY A 85 -23.29 14.13 24.74
C GLY A 85 -22.90 12.76 25.35
N THR A 86 -22.04 12.00 24.68
CA THR A 86 -21.55 10.70 25.17
C THR A 86 -20.25 10.88 25.94
N VAL A 87 -20.08 10.09 27.00
CA VAL A 87 -18.84 10.07 27.78
C VAL A 87 -17.74 9.39 26.97
N ALA A 88 -16.59 10.03 26.83
CA ALA A 88 -15.45 9.46 26.09
C ALA A 88 -14.94 8.19 26.79
N GLY A 89 -14.92 7.08 26.04
CA GLY A 89 -14.32 5.82 26.48
C GLY A 89 -12.80 5.82 26.30
N ASP A 90 -12.13 4.97 27.08
CA ASP A 90 -10.71 4.68 26.87
C ASP A 90 -10.54 3.65 25.74
N ARG A 91 -9.60 3.90 24.83
CA ARG A 91 -9.22 2.96 23.76
C ARG A 91 -8.13 1.99 24.20
N GLY A 92 -7.58 2.17 25.41
CA GLY A 92 -6.52 1.34 25.99
C GLY A 92 -5.10 1.79 25.67
N ASN A 93 -4.93 2.81 24.82
CA ASN A 93 -3.62 3.38 24.52
C ASN A 93 -3.11 4.20 25.71
N LYS A 94 -1.90 3.87 26.18
CA LYS A 94 -1.24 4.54 27.31
C LYS A 94 0.01 5.26 26.84
N SER A 95 0.38 6.35 27.51
CA SER A 95 1.67 7.00 27.31
C SER A 95 2.78 6.07 27.79
N LEU A 96 3.69 5.70 26.88
CA LEU A 96 4.82 4.84 27.18
C LEU A 96 6.02 5.64 27.67
N ASP A 97 6.81 5.07 28.58
CA ASP A 97 8.07 5.65 29.04
C ASP A 97 9.14 5.61 27.93
N VAL A 98 10.05 6.58 27.93
CA VAL A 98 11.09 6.70 26.89
C VAL A 98 11.99 5.47 26.81
N ASP A 99 12.29 4.80 27.93
CA ASP A 99 13.13 3.61 27.92
C ASP A 99 12.40 2.42 27.29
N THR A 100 11.10 2.28 27.55
CA THR A 100 10.25 1.26 26.91
C THR A 100 10.15 1.49 25.40
N VAL A 101 9.97 2.73 24.96
CA VAL A 101 9.94 3.07 23.53
C VAL A 101 11.30 2.83 22.89
N ARG A 102 12.41 3.11 23.59
CA ARG A 102 13.77 2.83 23.08
C ARG A 102 13.99 1.33 22.86
N LEU A 103 13.51 0.49 23.78
CA LEU A 103 13.57 -0.97 23.63
C LEU A 103 12.80 -1.43 22.40
N LEU A 104 11.54 -1.00 22.26
CA LEU A 104 10.70 -1.33 21.10
C LEU A 104 11.33 -0.89 19.78
N LYS A 105 11.85 0.34 19.72
CA LYS A 105 12.52 0.86 18.51
C LYS A 105 13.82 0.14 18.19
N THR A 106 14.50 -0.42 19.20
CA THR A 106 15.70 -1.25 18.98
C THR A 106 15.32 -2.61 18.38
N GLN A 107 14.21 -3.22 18.83
CA GLN A 107 13.67 -4.44 18.23
C GLN A 107 13.21 -4.19 16.78
N ASP A 108 12.48 -3.10 16.54
CA ASP A 108 12.06 -2.68 15.20
C ASP A 108 13.27 -2.50 14.26
N LEU A 109 14.32 -1.82 14.71
CA LEU A 109 15.55 -1.61 13.94
C LEU A 109 16.25 -2.94 13.62
N GLY A 110 16.31 -3.86 14.59
CA GLY A 110 16.85 -5.20 14.38
C GLY A 110 16.09 -5.95 13.30
N TYR A 111 14.75 -5.94 13.36
CA TYR A 111 13.89 -6.57 12.36
C TYR A 111 14.08 -5.95 10.97
N VAL A 112 14.08 -4.62 10.85
CA VAL A 112 14.28 -3.93 9.57
C VAL A 112 15.64 -4.28 8.97
N ARG A 113 16.71 -4.33 9.78
CA ARG A 113 18.05 -4.74 9.32
C ARG A 113 18.08 -6.16 8.78
N THR A 114 17.45 -7.11 9.47
CA THR A 114 17.37 -8.50 8.99
C THR A 114 16.59 -8.57 7.67
N MET A 115 15.45 -7.88 7.57
CA MET A 115 14.65 -7.86 6.35
C MET A 115 15.39 -7.18 5.19
N ARG A 116 16.10 -6.07 5.45
CA ARG A 116 16.93 -5.39 4.44
C ARG A 116 18.03 -6.33 3.93
N GLN A 117 18.68 -7.09 4.80
CA GLN A 117 19.73 -8.02 4.41
C GLN A 117 19.20 -9.18 3.55
N VAL A 118 18.01 -9.71 3.88
CA VAL A 118 17.36 -10.73 3.05
C VAL A 118 17.06 -10.18 1.67
N VAL A 119 16.40 -9.02 1.58
CA VAL A 119 16.06 -8.39 0.30
C VAL A 119 17.30 -8.00 -0.51
N SER A 120 18.37 -7.55 0.17
CA SER A 120 19.64 -7.25 -0.51
C SER A 120 20.25 -8.49 -1.18
N LYS A 121 20.09 -9.68 -0.59
CA LYS A 121 20.52 -10.94 -1.20
C LYS A 121 19.60 -11.36 -2.34
N GLU A 122 18.28 -11.19 -2.18
CA GLU A 122 17.30 -11.42 -3.27
C GLU A 122 17.61 -10.55 -4.48
N VAL A 123 17.89 -9.26 -4.29
CA VAL A 123 18.28 -8.34 -5.36
C VAL A 123 19.56 -8.81 -6.04
N ALA A 124 20.60 -9.18 -5.29
CA ALA A 124 21.85 -9.67 -5.87
C ALA A 124 21.64 -10.95 -6.70
N GLN A 125 20.81 -11.88 -6.22
CA GLN A 125 20.47 -13.10 -6.95
C GLN A 125 19.66 -12.81 -8.22
N LEU A 126 18.68 -11.90 -8.16
CA LEU A 126 17.90 -11.50 -9.33
C LEU A 126 18.76 -10.74 -10.36
N GLU A 127 19.70 -9.91 -9.90
CA GLU A 127 20.66 -9.23 -10.77
C GLU A 127 21.57 -10.23 -11.48
N GLU A 128 22.10 -11.22 -10.76
CA GLU A 128 22.89 -12.31 -11.34
C GLU A 128 22.06 -13.12 -12.36
N GLN A 129 20.83 -13.49 -12.02
CA GLN A 129 19.93 -14.19 -12.93
C GLN A 129 19.65 -13.40 -14.21
N VAL A 130 19.35 -12.10 -14.10
CA VAL A 130 19.10 -11.23 -15.26
C VAL A 130 20.34 -11.13 -16.15
N VAL A 131 21.54 -10.99 -15.57
CA VAL A 131 22.80 -10.94 -16.32
C VAL A 131 23.08 -12.27 -17.02
N LEU A 132 22.88 -13.41 -16.35
CA LEU A 132 23.05 -14.74 -16.93
C LEU A 132 22.07 -14.95 -18.09
N THR A 133 20.78 -14.69 -17.88
CA THR A 133 19.76 -14.83 -18.94
C THR A 133 20.02 -13.90 -20.12
N ARG A 134 20.55 -12.69 -19.88
CA ARG A 134 20.97 -11.77 -20.94
C ARG A 134 22.25 -12.21 -21.65
N GLY A 135 23.15 -12.92 -20.97
CA GLY A 135 24.37 -13.47 -21.57
C GLY A 135 24.14 -14.75 -22.40
N PHE A 136 22.97 -15.38 -22.26
CA PHE A 136 22.54 -16.51 -23.09
C PHE A 136 21.79 -16.06 -24.36
N ASP A 137 21.15 -14.89 -24.35
CA ASP A 137 20.71 -14.22 -25.57
C ASP A 137 21.91 -13.58 -26.24
N LYS A 138 22.02 -13.78 -27.55
CA LYS A 138 23.16 -13.43 -28.37
C LYS A 138 23.58 -11.95 -28.24
N LEU A 139 24.85 -11.73 -28.55
CA LEU A 139 25.47 -10.44 -28.82
C LEU A 139 25.11 -9.89 -30.21
N ASP A 140 24.17 -10.52 -30.91
CA ASP A 140 23.87 -10.29 -32.31
C ASP A 140 22.35 -10.13 -32.42
N GLU A 141 21.95 -9.03 -33.05
CA GLU A 141 20.58 -8.57 -33.34
C GLU A 141 19.65 -8.20 -32.17
N ASP A 142 18.87 -7.14 -32.39
CA ASP A 142 17.71 -6.69 -31.62
C ASP A 142 17.97 -5.91 -30.31
N GLU A 143 18.79 -4.85 -30.39
CA GLU A 143 18.55 -3.63 -29.59
C GLU A 143 17.75 -2.61 -30.43
N GLU A 144 16.84 -3.09 -31.28
CA GLU A 144 15.80 -2.26 -31.89
C GLU A 144 14.64 -2.07 -30.90
N GLU A 145 14.36 -0.79 -30.65
CA GLU A 145 13.12 -0.27 -30.09
C GLU A 145 12.76 -0.68 -28.65
N GLU A 146 13.22 0.10 -27.67
CA GLU A 146 12.27 0.60 -26.67
C GLU A 146 12.30 2.12 -26.67
N GLU A 147 11.25 2.67 -27.29
CA GLU A 147 10.80 4.04 -27.19
C GLU A 147 10.81 4.51 -25.73
N ASP A 148 11.25 5.75 -25.57
CA ASP A 148 11.17 6.57 -24.38
C ASP A 148 9.71 6.67 -23.90
N ASP A 149 9.34 5.78 -22.97
CA ASP A 149 8.14 5.90 -22.13
C ASP A 149 8.28 7.16 -21.26
N GLY A 150 7.85 8.28 -21.81
CA GLY A 150 6.74 9.01 -21.23
C GLY A 150 6.92 9.60 -19.83
N SER A 151 8.12 10.06 -19.46
CA SER A 151 8.26 10.97 -18.31
C SER A 151 7.97 12.42 -18.74
N ASP A 152 6.70 12.78 -18.72
CA ASP A 152 6.20 14.16 -18.77
C ASP A 152 6.79 14.99 -17.61
N SER A 153 7.96 15.58 -17.83
CA SER A 153 8.44 16.73 -17.07
C SER A 153 8.75 17.84 -18.06
N GLU A 154 7.81 18.76 -18.18
CA GLU A 154 7.91 20.04 -18.87
C GLU A 154 9.03 20.90 -18.25
N PHE A 155 10.27 20.66 -18.67
CA PHE A 155 11.38 21.59 -18.52
C PHE A 155 12.39 21.39 -19.65
N ASP A 156 12.16 22.12 -20.73
CA ASP A 156 12.99 22.19 -21.93
C ASP A 156 14.37 22.80 -21.60
N PHE A 157 15.41 21.95 -21.54
CA PHE A 157 16.80 22.38 -21.61
C PHE A 157 17.62 21.38 -22.44
N ALA A 158 17.65 21.64 -23.75
CA ALA A 158 18.70 21.27 -24.69
C ALA A 158 19.18 19.80 -24.66
N THR A 159 18.55 18.96 -25.48
CA THR A 159 19.02 17.64 -25.86
C THR A 159 20.42 17.71 -26.47
N ALA A 160 21.45 17.40 -25.68
CA ALA A 160 22.79 17.17 -26.18
C ALA A 160 22.81 15.86 -27.01
N PRO A 161 23.54 15.79 -28.13
CA PRO A 161 23.68 14.55 -28.88
C PRO A 161 24.31 13.47 -27.98
N SER A 162 23.69 12.29 -27.95
CA SER A 162 24.17 11.18 -27.13
C SER A 162 25.63 10.86 -27.51
N ARG A 163 26.49 10.70 -26.50
CA ARG A 163 27.87 10.25 -26.74
C ARG A 163 27.81 8.85 -27.41
N PRO A 164 28.61 8.57 -28.46
CA PRO A 164 28.61 7.25 -29.06
C PRO A 164 28.94 6.19 -28.01
N LYS A 165 28.11 5.15 -27.93
CA LYS A 165 28.30 4.02 -26.99
C LYS A 165 29.66 3.39 -27.29
N ALA A 166 30.46 3.13 -26.24
CA ALA A 166 31.75 2.47 -26.38
C ALA A 166 31.56 1.06 -26.98
N PRO A 167 32.41 0.62 -27.94
CA PRO A 167 32.28 -0.67 -28.58
C PRO A 167 32.46 -1.80 -27.56
N ARG A 168 31.52 -2.77 -27.56
CA ARG A 168 31.48 -3.88 -26.58
C ARG A 168 32.48 -5.00 -26.92
N LYS A 169 32.74 -5.22 -28.21
CA LYS A 169 33.72 -6.18 -28.73
C LYS A 169 34.47 -5.50 -29.88
N ILE A 170 35.80 -5.53 -29.82
CA ILE A 170 36.67 -5.05 -30.89
C ILE A 170 37.40 -6.29 -31.41
N VAL A 171 37.25 -6.57 -32.70
CA VAL A 171 37.99 -7.63 -33.39
C VAL A 171 39.03 -6.94 -34.27
N PHE A 172 40.30 -7.31 -34.09
CA PHE A 172 41.40 -6.81 -34.91
C PHE A 172 41.60 -7.76 -36.09
N MET A 173 41.90 -7.19 -37.26
CA MET A 173 42.16 -7.91 -38.50
C MET A 173 43.39 -7.30 -39.17
N ASP A 174 44.19 -8.13 -39.83
CA ASP A 174 45.51 -7.72 -40.35
C ASP A 174 45.40 -7.07 -41.74
N ASP A 175 44.45 -7.50 -42.57
CA ASP A 175 44.22 -6.95 -43.92
C ASP A 175 42.78 -6.46 -44.14
N GLU A 176 42.63 -5.43 -44.98
CA GLU A 176 41.31 -4.86 -45.35
C GLU A 176 40.47 -5.87 -46.16
N GLN A 177 41.12 -6.73 -46.94
CA GLN A 177 40.47 -7.79 -47.71
C GLN A 177 39.86 -8.87 -46.81
N GLU A 178 40.54 -9.30 -45.75
CA GLU A 178 40.00 -10.26 -44.77
C GLU A 178 38.80 -9.68 -44.01
N ARG A 179 38.82 -8.38 -43.73
CA ARG A 179 37.68 -7.68 -43.12
C ARG A 179 36.47 -7.67 -44.05
N GLU A 180 36.65 -7.36 -45.33
CA GLU A 180 35.54 -7.35 -46.30
C GLU A 180 35.02 -8.76 -46.60
N GLU A 181 35.87 -9.78 -46.61
CA GLU A 181 35.48 -11.18 -46.81
C GLU A 181 34.64 -11.71 -45.63
N ILE A 182 35.04 -11.46 -44.37
CA ILE A 182 34.24 -11.86 -43.19
C ILE A 182 32.94 -11.05 -43.08
N LEU A 183 32.94 -9.79 -43.50
CA LEU A 183 31.72 -9.00 -43.57
C LEU A 183 30.79 -9.53 -44.67
N GLY A 184 31.32 -9.91 -45.83
CA GLY A 184 30.58 -10.55 -46.92
C GLY A 184 29.99 -11.90 -46.51
N ASP A 185 30.80 -12.78 -45.93
CA ASP A 185 30.37 -14.10 -45.44
C ASP A 185 29.27 -14.00 -44.36
N ARG A 186 29.31 -12.97 -43.50
CA ARG A 186 28.24 -12.73 -42.53
C ARG A 186 26.94 -12.30 -43.20
N LEU A 187 27.02 -11.37 -44.16
CA LEU A 187 25.86 -10.88 -44.88
C LEU A 187 25.19 -11.99 -45.71
N ASP A 188 25.98 -12.89 -46.30
CA ASP A 188 25.47 -14.03 -47.07
C ASP A 188 24.85 -15.13 -46.16
N MET A 189 25.31 -15.26 -44.91
CA MET A 189 24.72 -16.18 -43.91
C MET A 189 23.40 -15.66 -43.31
N ASP A 190 23.23 -14.34 -43.21
CA ASP A 190 21.99 -13.72 -42.71
C ASP A 190 20.83 -13.88 -43.72
N ASP A 191 21.12 -13.90 -45.03
CA ASP A 191 20.12 -14.08 -46.09
C ASP A 191 19.64 -15.56 -46.26
N GLU A 192 20.44 -16.56 -45.85
CA GLU A 192 20.06 -17.99 -45.91
C GLU A 192 19.27 -18.48 -44.66
N ASP A 193 19.40 -17.82 -43.50
CA ASP A 193 18.76 -18.23 -42.25
C ASP A 193 17.29 -17.74 -42.08
N ASP A 194 16.84 -16.79 -42.91
CA ASP A 194 15.48 -16.21 -42.83
C ASP A 194 14.36 -17.20 -43.28
N GLU A 195 14.73 -18.33 -43.92
CA GLU A 195 13.81 -19.40 -44.34
C GLU A 195 13.56 -20.49 -43.27
N LYS A 196 14.26 -20.50 -42.11
CA LYS A 196 14.04 -21.48 -41.02
C LYS A 196 13.58 -20.86 -39.69
N LYS A 197 12.40 -20.21 -39.71
CA LYS A 197 11.70 -19.75 -38.49
C LYS A 197 11.04 -20.89 -37.70
N GLU A 198 11.83 -21.82 -37.14
CA GLU A 198 11.39 -22.73 -36.06
C GLU A 198 11.76 -22.23 -34.65
N GLY A 199 12.55 -21.15 -34.51
CA GLY A 199 13.05 -20.62 -33.23
C GLY A 199 12.17 -19.59 -32.49
N GLY A 200 11.21 -18.94 -33.16
CA GLY A 200 10.54 -17.75 -32.60
C GLY A 200 9.67 -17.97 -31.35
N LYS A 201 9.16 -19.19 -31.11
CA LYS A 201 8.37 -19.47 -29.89
C LYS A 201 9.23 -19.53 -28.64
N ASP A 202 10.44 -20.07 -28.74
CA ASP A 202 11.35 -20.19 -27.60
C ASP A 202 11.96 -18.83 -27.24
N GLU A 203 12.22 -17.98 -28.24
CA GLU A 203 12.67 -16.60 -28.06
C GLU A 203 11.58 -15.72 -27.43
N GLU A 204 10.32 -15.82 -27.86
CA GLU A 204 9.22 -15.06 -27.28
C GLU A 204 8.96 -15.42 -25.81
N GLU A 205 9.03 -16.71 -25.45
CA GLU A 205 8.89 -17.16 -24.07
C GLU A 205 10.08 -16.73 -23.20
N ARG A 206 11.31 -16.70 -23.76
CA ARG A 206 12.49 -16.14 -23.09
C ARG A 206 12.37 -14.64 -22.87
N ALA A 207 11.93 -13.87 -23.86
CA ALA A 207 11.69 -12.42 -23.73
C ALA A 207 10.64 -12.12 -22.64
N LYS A 208 9.55 -12.90 -22.59
CA LYS A 208 8.56 -12.83 -21.50
C LYS A 208 9.19 -13.16 -20.15
N SER A 209 10.06 -14.16 -20.07
CA SER A 209 10.76 -14.53 -18.83
C SER A 209 11.72 -13.43 -18.36
N LEU A 210 12.44 -12.79 -19.28
CA LEU A 210 13.32 -11.65 -19.01
C LEU A 210 12.54 -10.44 -18.51
N ARG A 211 11.42 -10.11 -19.16
CA ARG A 211 10.51 -9.03 -18.71
C ARG A 211 10.00 -9.29 -17.29
N ARG A 212 9.63 -10.53 -16.98
CA ARG A 212 9.22 -10.93 -15.62
C ARG A 212 10.36 -10.77 -14.61
N LEU A 213 11.57 -11.23 -14.93
CA LEU A 213 12.75 -11.09 -14.05
C LEU A 213 13.12 -9.62 -13.83
N ARG A 214 13.10 -8.80 -14.87
CA ARG A 214 13.32 -7.33 -14.77
C ARG A 214 12.28 -6.68 -13.86
N SER A 215 10.99 -6.98 -14.03
CA SER A 215 9.93 -6.46 -13.16
C SER A 215 10.11 -6.90 -11.71
N GLN A 216 10.49 -8.16 -11.48
CA GLN A 216 10.79 -8.67 -10.13
C GLN A 216 11.98 -7.95 -9.50
N LEU A 217 13.05 -7.76 -10.27
CA LEU A 217 14.25 -7.03 -9.85
C LEU A 217 13.93 -5.58 -9.50
N GLU A 218 13.13 -4.88 -10.31
CA GLU A 218 12.70 -3.51 -9.98
C GLU A 218 11.89 -3.44 -8.69
N ASN A 219 10.95 -4.36 -8.50
CA ASN A 219 10.16 -4.43 -7.28
C ASN A 219 11.03 -4.74 -6.05
N ALA A 220 12.02 -5.63 -6.20
CA ALA A 220 12.99 -5.94 -5.16
C ALA A 220 13.89 -4.73 -4.84
N ARG A 221 14.34 -3.97 -5.84
CA ARG A 221 15.08 -2.71 -5.65
C ARG A 221 14.23 -1.64 -4.96
N LYS A 222 12.97 -1.48 -5.34
CA LYS A 222 12.03 -0.57 -4.65
C LYS A 222 11.86 -0.96 -3.18
N LYS A 223 11.67 -2.26 -2.90
CA LYS A 223 11.58 -2.82 -1.53
C LYS A 223 12.86 -2.57 -0.73
N LEU A 224 14.04 -2.77 -1.34
CA LEU A 224 15.33 -2.51 -0.70
C LEU A 224 15.49 -1.03 -0.35
N LYS A 225 15.11 -0.13 -1.25
CA LYS A 225 15.14 1.32 -1.01
C LYS A 225 14.27 1.70 0.19
N VAL A 226 13.02 1.24 0.22
CA VAL A 226 12.09 1.49 1.34
C VAL A 226 12.64 0.98 2.67
N LEU A 227 13.23 -0.21 2.71
CA LEU A 227 13.83 -0.76 3.93
C LEU A 227 15.07 0.02 4.37
N THR A 228 15.86 0.51 3.42
CA THR A 228 17.03 1.35 3.69
C THR A 228 16.63 2.71 4.26
N ASP A 229 15.61 3.34 3.68
CA ASP A 229 15.05 4.60 4.18
C ASP A 229 14.45 4.42 5.58
N ALA A 230 13.67 3.34 5.80
CA ALA A 230 13.10 3.03 7.11
C ALA A 230 14.17 2.77 8.18
N GLU A 231 15.25 2.07 7.84
CA GLU A 231 16.39 1.88 8.74
C GLU A 231 17.02 3.23 9.12
N HIS A 232 17.29 4.08 8.12
CA HIS A 232 17.85 5.41 8.35
C HIS A 232 16.97 6.26 9.26
N GLU A 233 15.65 6.23 9.06
CA GLU A 233 14.69 6.93 9.92
C GLU A 233 14.71 6.40 11.36
N LEU A 234 14.77 5.08 11.55
CA LEU A 234 14.85 4.47 12.89
C LEU A 234 16.18 4.81 13.59
N GLU A 235 17.29 4.89 12.85
CA GLU A 235 18.57 5.36 13.38
C GLU A 235 18.50 6.83 13.82
N ILE A 236 17.83 7.69 13.04
CA ILE A 236 17.55 9.08 13.43
C ILE A 236 16.69 9.14 14.70
N GLN A 237 15.65 8.31 14.81
CA GLN A 237 14.82 8.23 16.02
C GLN A 237 15.66 7.80 17.23
N ARG A 238 16.53 6.81 17.07
CA ARG A 238 17.45 6.38 18.13
C ARG A 238 18.41 7.50 18.56
N ALA A 239 18.94 8.28 17.62
CA ALA A 239 19.77 9.45 17.91
C ALA A 239 18.99 10.53 18.68
N LYS A 240 17.73 10.80 18.29
CA LYS A 240 16.84 11.74 18.98
C LYS A 240 16.46 11.29 20.39
N MET A 241 16.40 9.98 20.63
CA MET A 241 16.04 9.35 21.91
C MET A 241 17.26 8.91 22.74
N ALA A 242 18.47 9.29 22.33
CA ALA A 242 19.69 8.95 23.05
C ALA A 242 19.72 9.62 24.43
N LYS A 243 20.33 8.95 25.42
CA LYS A 243 20.44 9.46 26.81
C LYS A 243 21.26 10.76 26.90
N THR A 244 22.18 10.96 25.96
CA THR A 244 23.00 12.17 25.86
C THR A 244 22.69 12.90 24.56
N LYS A 245 22.87 14.23 24.55
CA LYS A 245 22.67 15.09 23.37
C LYS A 245 23.46 14.54 22.17
N THR A 246 22.76 14.00 21.17
CA THR A 246 23.35 13.39 19.97
C THR A 246 22.88 14.12 18.72
N SER A 247 23.80 14.40 17.79
CA SER A 247 23.47 14.94 16.47
C SER A 247 22.65 13.93 15.67
N GLY A 248 21.69 14.40 14.86
CA GLY A 248 20.92 13.51 13.99
C GLY A 248 19.54 14.04 13.62
N GLY A 249 19.26 14.04 12.31
CA GLY A 249 17.97 14.43 11.75
C GLY A 249 17.62 15.91 11.87
N THR A 250 16.35 16.21 11.58
CA THR A 250 15.77 17.55 11.59
C THR A 250 14.63 17.65 12.61
N THR A 251 14.39 18.87 13.09
CA THR A 251 13.21 19.22 13.88
C THR A 251 11.97 19.35 12.98
N ARG A 252 10.76 19.31 13.55
CA ARG A 252 9.51 19.54 12.78
C ARG A 252 9.46 20.92 12.09
N LYS A 253 10.30 21.86 12.53
CA LYS A 253 10.45 23.20 11.94
C LYS A 253 11.54 23.24 10.83
N GLY A 254 12.07 22.09 10.41
CA GLY A 254 13.09 21.97 9.36
C GLY A 254 14.54 22.21 9.80
N LYS A 255 14.80 22.71 11.01
CA LYS A 255 16.18 22.96 11.49
C LYS A 255 16.92 21.65 11.79
N LYS A 256 18.15 21.49 11.28
CA LYS A 256 19.04 20.32 11.51
C LYS A 256 19.55 20.29 12.96
N ILE A 257 19.55 19.11 13.58
CA ILE A 257 20.05 18.91 14.94
C ILE A 257 21.55 18.59 14.86
N MET A 258 22.38 19.56 15.25
CA MET A 258 23.83 19.42 15.30
C MET A 258 24.36 19.80 16.67
N ILE A 259 25.03 18.86 17.31
CA ILE A 259 25.66 18.99 18.62
C ILE A 259 27.16 18.78 18.44
N ARG A 260 27.95 19.79 18.78
CA ARG A 260 29.43 19.79 18.60
C ARG A 260 30.19 19.25 19.80
N THR A 261 29.50 18.91 20.89
CA THR A 261 30.12 18.40 22.11
C THR A 261 30.46 16.92 21.96
N ARG A 262 31.67 16.52 22.35
CA ARG A 262 32.05 15.09 22.42
C ARG A 262 31.25 14.36 23.50
N LYS A 263 31.04 13.06 23.30
CA LYS A 263 30.62 12.16 24.38
C LYS A 263 31.78 12.03 25.35
N ARG A 264 31.54 12.34 26.62
CA ARG A 264 32.49 12.09 27.70
C ARG A 264 32.39 10.64 28.12
#